data_AF-A0A068R3X6-F1
#
_entry.id   AF-A0A068R3X6-F1
#
_cell.length_a   1.000
_cell.length_b   1.000
_cell.length_c   1.000
_cell.angle_alpha   90.00
_cell.angle_beta   90.00
_cell.angle_gamma   90.00
#
_symmetry.space_group_name_H-M   'P 1'
#
loop_
_entity.id
_entity.type
_entity.pdbx_description
1 polymer ?
#
loop_
_entity_poly.entity_id
_entity_poly.type
_entity_poly.pdbx_seq_one_letter_code
_entity_poly.pdbx_strand_id
1 'polypeptide(L)' 'MPDQQMCFEVITGDFISKVISDSRRNIIDLIRQSYLIHHQDKTENPDSCFLHFKNKPEARIIALPAATDISVSGIK' A
#
# COMPACT_ATOMS: atom_id res chain seq x y z
N MET A 1 12.93 2.91 28.28
CA MET A 1 12.89 3.08 26.81
C MET A 1 12.13 4.35 26.55
N PRO A 2 12.66 5.34 25.82
CA PRO A 2 11.86 6.52 25.52
C PRO A 2 10.66 6.10 24.68
N ASP A 3 9.46 6.60 25.02
CA ASP A 3 8.28 6.51 24.17
C ASP A 3 8.63 7.14 22.81
N GLN A 4 8.87 6.32 21.79
CA GLN A 4 8.87 6.82 20.42
C GLN A 4 7.43 7.18 20.07
N GLN A 5 7.11 8.46 20.16
CA GLN A 5 5.84 8.97 19.70
C GLN A 5 5.73 8.78 18.19
N MET A 6 4.98 7.76 17.78
CA MET A 6 4.66 7.50 16.38
C MET A 6 3.71 8.59 15.90
N CYS A 7 4.18 9.49 15.04
CA CYS A 7 3.36 10.54 14.46
C CYS A 7 2.44 9.94 13.40
N PHE A 8 1.15 10.32 13.44
CA PHE A 8 0.21 10.02 12.36
C PHE A 8 0.12 11.22 11.43
N GLU A 9 0.36 11.01 10.14
CA GLU A 9 0.32 12.05 9.12
C GLU A 9 -0.72 11.73 8.06
N VAL A 10 -1.43 12.77 7.60
CA VAL A 10 -2.41 12.65 6.51
C VAL A 10 -1.83 13.23 5.24
N ILE A 11 -1.69 12.40 4.21
CA ILE A 11 -1.24 12.81 2.88
C ILE A 11 -2.45 12.90 1.95
N THR A 12 -2.68 14.07 1.36
CA THR A 12 -3.86 14.34 0.53
C THR A 12 -3.70 13.87 -0.92
N GLY A 13 -4.82 13.72 -1.63
CA GLY A 13 -4.83 13.36 -3.05
C GLY A 13 -4.02 14.34 -3.92
N ASP A 14 -4.19 15.64 -3.72
CA ASP A 14 -3.46 16.67 -4.48
C ASP A 14 -1.95 16.57 -4.31
N PHE A 15 -1.49 16.26 -3.08
CA PHE A 15 -0.07 16.02 -2.81
C PHE A 15 0.44 14.79 -3.57
N ILE A 16 -0.29 13.66 -3.49
CA ILE A 16 0.07 12.43 -4.21
C ILE A 16 0.09 12.67 -5.72
N SER A 17 -0.88 13.40 -6.27
CA SER A 17 -0.94 13.74 -7.69
C SER A 17 0.30 14.51 -8.14
N LYS A 18 0.77 15.47 -7.34
CA LYS A 18 2.02 16.20 -7.61
C LYS A 18 3.23 15.28 -7.57
N VAL A 19 3.35 14.43 -6.54
CA VAL A 19 4.46 13.47 -6.43
C VAL A 19 4.50 12.52 -7.64
N ILE A 20 3.34 12.04 -8.10
CA ILE A 20 3.27 11.16 -9.28
C ILE A 20 3.74 11.87 -10.55
N SER A 21 3.32 13.13 -10.73
CA SER A 21 3.76 13.96 -11.86
C SER A 21 5.28 14.15 -11.85
N ASP A 22 5.84 14.49 -10.70
CA ASP A 22 7.25 14.91 -10.58
C ASP A 22 8.22 13.71 -10.50
N SER A 23 7.76 12.54 -10.02
CA SER A 23 8.63 11.40 -9.67
C SER A 23 8.30 10.10 -10.40
N ARG A 24 7.68 10.15 -11.58
CA ARG A 24 7.17 8.97 -12.30
C ARG A 24 8.21 7.84 -12.49
N ARG A 25 9.47 8.17 -12.84
CA ARG A 25 10.53 7.15 -13.01
C ARG A 25 10.86 6.45 -11.70
N ASN A 26 11.06 7.22 -10.63
CA ASN A 26 11.36 6.68 -9.30
C ASN A 26 10.23 5.78 -8.78
N ILE A 27 8.97 6.13 -9.09
CA ILE A 27 7.81 5.30 -8.75
C ILE A 27 7.83 3.98 -9.50
N ILE A 28 8.14 3.99 -10.80
CA ILE A 28 8.25 2.75 -11.60
C ILE A 28 9.37 1.87 -11.07
N ASP A 29 10.52 2.46 -10.71
CA ASP A 29 11.62 1.72 -10.09
C ASP A 29 11.22 1.13 -8.74
N LEU A 30 10.49 1.88 -7.91
CA LEU A 30 9.97 1.37 -6.64
C LEU A 30 9.03 0.18 -6.86
N ILE A 31 8.10 0.28 -7.81
CA ILE A 31 7.21 -0.82 -8.19
C ILE A 31 8.02 -2.05 -8.63
N ARG A 32 9.02 -1.87 -9.50
CA ARG A 32 9.91 -2.95 -9.94
C ARG A 32 10.60 -3.62 -8.75
N GLN A 33 11.10 -2.83 -7.80
CA GLN A 33 11.74 -3.38 -6.60
C GLN A 33 10.75 -4.16 -5.74
N SER A 34 9.51 -3.68 -5.56
CA SER A 34 8.46 -4.43 -4.83
C SER A 34 8.21 -5.81 -5.45
N TYR A 35 8.15 -5.90 -6.78
CA TYR A 35 8.01 -7.20 -7.47
C TYR A 35 9.23 -8.11 -7.28
N LEU A 36 10.45 -7.57 -7.31
CA LEU A 36 11.67 -8.36 -7.08
C LEU A 36 11.77 -8.87 -5.63
N ILE A 37 11.35 -8.05 -4.65
CA ILE A 37 11.28 -8.45 -3.23
C ILE A 37 10.26 -9.57 -3.07
N HIS A 38 9.07 -9.43 -3.69
CA HIS A 38 8.05 -10.47 -3.69
C HIS A 38 8.55 -11.78 -4.31
N HIS A 39 9.27 -11.71 -5.43
CA HIS A 39 9.87 -12.89 -6.07
C HIS A 39 10.91 -13.62 -5.19
N GLN A 40 11.51 -12.91 -4.22
CA GLN A 40 12.43 -13.48 -3.26
C GLN A 40 11.74 -14.03 -2.00
N ASP A 41 10.40 -14.13 -2.00
CA ASP A 41 9.57 -14.54 -0.86
C ASP A 41 9.73 -13.63 0.38
N LYS A 42 10.08 -12.34 0.17
CA LYS A 42 10.33 -11.34 1.24
C LYS A 42 9.15 -10.40 1.47
N THR A 43 7.95 -10.90 1.25
CA THR A 43 6.71 -10.14 1.42
C THR A 43 5.64 -11.01 2.04
N GLU A 44 4.82 -10.45 2.90
CA GLU A 44 3.55 -11.03 3.31
C GLU A 44 2.44 -10.35 2.53
N ASN A 45 1.76 -11.10 1.66
CA ASN A 45 0.66 -10.61 0.84
C ASN A 45 -0.48 -11.64 0.88
N PRO A 46 -1.32 -11.65 1.93
CA PRO A 46 -2.38 -12.63 2.11
C PRO A 46 -3.54 -12.39 1.14
N ASP A 47 -4.48 -13.33 1.12
CA ASP A 47 -5.71 -13.20 0.32
C ASP A 47 -6.49 -11.93 0.68
N SER A 48 -7.07 -11.32 -0.34
CA SER A 48 -7.91 -10.13 -0.19
C SER A 48 -9.25 -10.47 0.45
N CYS A 49 -9.70 -9.64 1.39
CA CYS A 49 -11.04 -9.75 1.98
C CYS A 49 -12.04 -8.85 1.25
N PHE A 50 -13.25 -9.36 0.99
CA PHE A 50 -14.28 -8.66 0.22
C PHE A 50 -15.56 -8.45 1.03
N LEU A 51 -16.01 -7.20 1.12
CA LEU A 51 -17.35 -6.83 1.57
C LEU A 51 -18.21 -6.55 0.35
N HIS A 52 -19.26 -7.35 0.14
CA HIS A 52 -20.23 -7.17 -0.95
C HIS A 52 -21.48 -6.45 -0.46
N PHE A 53 -22.02 -5.53 -1.28
CA PHE A 53 -23.26 -4.83 -0.95
C PHE A 53 -24.47 -5.64 -1.40
N LYS A 54 -25.35 -6.02 -0.46
CA LYS A 54 -26.54 -6.85 -0.74
C LYS A 54 -27.43 -6.30 -1.84
N ASN A 55 -27.62 -4.97 -1.89
CA ASN A 55 -28.52 -4.31 -2.83
C ASN A 55 -27.78 -3.72 -4.06
N LYS A 56 -26.47 -3.99 -4.19
CA LYS A 56 -25.64 -3.50 -5.29
C LYS A 56 -24.55 -4.54 -5.63
N PRO A 57 -24.92 -5.66 -6.27
CA PRO A 57 -24.05 -6.83 -6.42
C PRO A 57 -22.72 -6.56 -7.15
N GLU A 58 -22.68 -5.53 -7.99
CA GLU A 58 -21.47 -5.09 -8.71
C GLU A 58 -20.49 -4.31 -7.84
N ALA A 59 -20.94 -3.78 -6.70
CA ALA A 59 -20.13 -2.99 -5.78
C ALA A 59 -19.54 -3.85 -4.65
N ARG A 60 -18.31 -3.49 -4.24
CA ARG A 60 -17.61 -4.12 -3.12
C ARG A 60 -16.57 -3.19 -2.51
N ILE A 61 -16.24 -3.42 -1.25
CA ILE A 61 -15.02 -2.91 -0.60
C ILE A 61 -14.04 -4.07 -0.50
N ILE A 62 -12.77 -3.82 -0.78
CA ILE A 62 -11.71 -4.81 -0.76
C ILE A 62 -10.67 -4.34 0.24
N ALA A 63 -10.27 -5.21 1.17
CA ALA A 63 -9.14 -4.99 2.05
C ALA A 63 -7.91 -5.67 1.44
N LEU A 64 -6.86 -4.88 1.17
CA LEU A 64 -5.62 -5.31 0.53
C LEU A 64 -4.43 -5.07 1.46
N PRO A 65 -4.22 -5.90 2.51
CA PRO A 65 -3.07 -5.76 3.39
C PRO A 65 -1.81 -6.33 2.72
N ALA A 66 -0.67 -5.70 2.98
CA ALA A 66 0.64 -6.23 2.61
C ALA A 66 1.71 -5.75 3.57
N ALA A 67 2.75 -6.58 3.77
CA ALA A 67 3.96 -6.23 4.50
C ALA A 67 5.19 -6.65 3.69
N THR A 68 6.30 -5.95 3.93
CA THR A 68 7.58 -6.21 3.28
C THR A 68 8.69 -6.17 4.33
N ASP A 69 9.77 -6.94 4.12
CA ASP A 69 10.90 -7.01 5.05
C ASP A 69 11.66 -5.68 5.21
N ILE A 70 11.37 -4.68 4.36
CA ILE A 70 11.91 -3.32 4.46
C ILE A 70 11.15 -2.44 5.47
N SER A 71 10.51 -3.06 6.49
CA SER A 71 9.83 -2.37 7.60
C SER A 71 8.68 -1.44 7.18
N VAL A 72 7.98 -1.80 6.10
CA VAL A 72 6.76 -1.12 5.67
C VAL A 72 5.63 -2.15 5.57
N SER A 73 4.55 -1.86 6.27
CA SER A 73 3.28 -2.59 6.23
C SER A 73 2.14 -1.62 6.02
N GLY A 74 1.10 -2.04 5.31
CA GLY A 74 -0.04 -1.18 5.02
C GLY A 74 -1.26 -1.94 4.53
N ILE A 75 -2.34 -1.20 4.32
CA ILE A 75 -3.61 -1.70 3.80
C ILE A 75 -4.20 -0.67 2.85
N LYS A 76 -4.83 -1.14 1.78
CA LYS A 76 -5.64 -0.32 0.86
C LYS A 76 -7.07 -0.85 0.83
#